data_AF-A0A7X6SA56-F1
#
_entry.id   AF-A0A7X6SA56-F1
#
_cell.length_a   1.000
_cell.length_b   1.000
_cell.length_c   1.000
_cell.angle_alpha   90.00
_cell.angle_beta   90.00
_cell.angle_gamma   90.00
#
_symmetry.space_group_name_H-M   'P 1'
#
loop_
_entity.id
_entity.type
_entity.pdbx_description
1 polymer ?
#
loop_
_entity_poly.entity_id
_entity_poly.type
_entity_poly.pdbx_seq_one_letter_code
_entity_poly.pdbx_strand_id
1 'polypeptide(L)' 'MYKEQYTFNISRFMDEERFEKIMSFAKDIPTPCLIVDLDIVRNKYLELQASMPNYKIYYAVKANPMLEVIMLLNELG' A
#
# COMPACT_ATOMS: atom_id res chain seq x y z
N MET A 1 22.10 -4.31 29.11
CA MET A 1 22.15 -5.25 27.98
C MET A 1 20.74 -5.76 27.73
N TYR A 2 20.05 -5.27 26.70
CA TYR A 2 18.75 -5.80 26.32
C TYR A 2 18.95 -7.21 25.75
N LYS A 3 18.43 -8.22 26.47
CA LYS A 3 18.62 -9.66 26.21
C LYS A 3 17.37 -10.32 25.63
N GLU A 4 16.51 -9.58 24.95
CA GLU A 4 15.39 -10.17 24.22
C GLU A 4 15.66 -10.10 22.73
N GLN A 5 15.67 -11.28 22.10
CA GLN A 5 15.80 -11.42 20.66
C GLN A 5 14.55 -10.81 20.02
N TYR A 6 14.72 -9.80 19.18
CA TYR A 6 13.61 -9.17 18.47
C TYR A 6 12.85 -10.24 17.67
N THR A 7 11.58 -10.44 18.02
CA THR A 7 10.67 -11.31 17.28
C THR A 7 9.71 -10.44 16.49
N PHE A 8 9.82 -10.46 15.17
CA PHE A 8 8.86 -9.80 14.29
C PHE A 8 7.67 -10.71 14.08
N ASN A 9 6.67 -10.58 14.95
CA ASN A 9 5.43 -11.32 14.79
C ASN A 9 4.59 -10.69 13.67
N ILE A 10 4.67 -11.25 12.46
CA ILE A 10 3.99 -10.78 11.25
C ILE A 10 2.48 -10.62 11.47
N SER A 11 1.85 -11.57 12.16
CA SER A 11 0.40 -11.58 12.41
C SER A 11 -0.11 -10.34 13.15
N ARG A 12 0.77 -9.59 13.84
CA ARG A 12 0.40 -8.32 14.50
C ARG A 12 0.27 -7.15 13.52
N PHE A 13 0.80 -7.26 12.32
CA PHE A 13 0.90 -6.19 11.33
C PHE A 13 0.11 -6.48 10.07
N MET A 14 0.09 -7.74 9.62
CA MET A 14 -0.69 -8.18 8.46
C MET A 14 -0.96 -9.67 8.49
N ASP A 15 -1.93 -10.07 7.68
CA ASP A 15 -2.19 -11.47 7.36
C ASP A 15 -0.95 -12.16 6.77
N GLU A 16 -0.71 -13.40 7.19
CA GLU A 16 0.50 -14.16 6.83
C GLU A 16 0.51 -14.53 5.35
N GLU A 17 -0.63 -14.93 4.78
CA GLU A 17 -0.75 -15.27 3.36
C GLU A 17 -0.43 -14.05 2.48
N ARG A 18 -0.89 -12.87 2.90
CA ARG A 18 -0.56 -11.61 2.23
C ARG A 18 0.94 -11.30 2.29
N PHE A 19 1.58 -11.52 3.43
CA PHE A 19 3.02 -11.31 3.57
C PHE A 19 3.82 -12.25 2.65
N GLU A 20 3.44 -13.53 2.58
CA GLU A 20 4.06 -14.51 1.68
C GLU A 20 3.96 -14.09 0.21
N LYS A 21 2.81 -13.56 -0.22
CA LYS A 21 2.65 -13.02 -1.59
C LYS A 21 3.61 -11.87 -1.87
N ILE A 22 3.77 -10.94 -0.92
CA ILE A 22 4.71 -9.82 -1.04
C ILE A 22 6.14 -10.35 -1.13
N MET A 23 6.53 -11.30 -0.28
CA MET A 23 7.88 -11.89 -0.29
C MET A 23 8.17 -12.66 -1.58
N SER A 24 7.18 -13.38 -2.10
CA SER A 24 7.29 -14.08 -3.38
C SER A 24 7.48 -13.10 -4.55
N PHE A 25 6.70 -12.03 -4.59
CA PHE A 25 6.86 -10.94 -5.57
C PHE A 25 8.23 -10.27 -5.46
N ALA A 26 8.72 -10.06 -4.23
CA ALA A 26 9.97 -9.35 -3.95
C ALA A 26 11.24 -10.17 -4.21
N LYS A 27 11.13 -11.49 -4.41
CA LYS A 27 12.24 -12.45 -4.35
C LYS A 27 13.45 -12.05 -5.20
N ASP A 28 13.19 -11.54 -6.40
CA ASP A 28 14.22 -11.21 -7.39
C ASP A 28 14.41 -9.69 -7.56
N ILE A 29 13.81 -8.88 -6.68
CA ILE A 29 13.89 -7.42 -6.70
C ILE A 29 15.10 -6.97 -5.85
N PRO A 30 16.08 -6.24 -6.41
CA PRO A 30 17.21 -5.73 -5.65
C PRO A 30 16.77 -4.84 -4.49
N THR A 31 17.41 -4.98 -3.33
CA THR A 31 17.16 -4.16 -2.16
C THR A 31 18.13 -2.96 -2.09
N PRO A 32 17.70 -1.81 -1.52
CA PRO A 32 16.37 -1.55 -0.95
C PRO A 32 15.32 -1.30 -2.05
N CYS A 33 14.12 -1.83 -1.85
CA CYS A 33 12.98 -1.63 -2.75
C CYS A 33 11.73 -1.21 -1.97
N LEU A 34 10.82 -0.53 -2.66
CA LEU A 34 9.51 -0.17 -2.15
C LEU A 34 8.45 -0.92 -2.96
N ILE A 35 7.59 -1.66 -2.26
CA ILE A 35 6.46 -2.35 -2.86
C ILE A 35 5.20 -1.55 -2.53
N VAL A 36 4.47 -1.15 -3.57
CA VAL A 36 3.23 -0.38 -3.43
C VAL A 36 2.06 -1.27 -3.86
N ASP A 37 1.16 -1.53 -2.92
CA ASP A 37 -0.07 -2.29 -3.17
C ASP A 37 -1.16 -1.35 -3.70
N LEU A 38 -1.43 -1.43 -4.99
CA LEU A 38 -2.43 -0.60 -5.67
C LEU A 38 -3.86 -0.93 -5.25
N ASP A 39 -4.15 -2.12 -4.75
CA ASP A 39 -5.49 -2.48 -4.30
C ASP A 39 -5.83 -1.76 -2.99
N ILE A 40 -4.84 -1.53 -2.11
CA ILE A 40 -5.03 -0.64 -0.95
C ILE A 40 -5.41 0.76 -1.42
N VAL A 41 -4.68 1.32 -2.39
CA VAL A 41 -4.93 2.68 -2.89
C VAL A 41 -6.34 2.79 -3.48
N ARG A 42 -6.73 1.82 -4.32
CA ARG A 42 -8.08 1.71 -4.90
C ARG A 42 -9.15 1.70 -3.80
N ASN A 43 -9.01 0.79 -2.84
CA ASN A 43 -10.00 0.61 -1.78
C ASN A 43 -10.14 1.87 -0.92
N LYS A 44 -9.02 2.54 -0.61
CA LYS A 44 -9.05 3.80 0.15
C LYS A 44 -9.67 4.96 -0.62
N TYR A 45 -9.43 5.04 -1.93
CA TYR A 45 -10.12 6.03 -2.77
C TYR A 45 -11.64 5.79 -2.78
N LEU A 46 -12.07 4.56 -3.02
CA LEU A 46 -13.49 4.20 -3.05
C LEU A 46 -14.19 4.43 -1.70
N GLU A 47 -13.51 4.10 -0.59
CA GLU A 47 -13.99 4.38 0.77
C GLU A 47 -14.18 5.89 1.00
N LEU A 48 -13.21 6.71 0.59
CA LEU A 48 -13.29 8.17 0.70
C LEU A 48 -14.43 8.74 -0.16
N GLN A 49 -14.56 8.27 -1.39
CA GLN A 49 -15.61 8.67 -2.33
C GLN A 49 -17.00 8.35 -1.77
N ALA A 50 -17.19 7.14 -1.25
CA ALA A 50 -18.44 6.73 -0.60
C ALA A 50 -18.76 7.56 0.65
N SER A 51 -17.73 7.96 1.40
CA SER A 51 -17.89 8.74 2.64
C SER A 51 -18.15 10.24 2.38
N MET A 52 -17.80 10.76 1.20
CA MET A 52 -17.90 12.18 0.85
C MET A 52 -18.56 12.39 -0.53
N PRO A 53 -19.82 11.95 -0.73
CA PRO A 53 -20.45 11.89 -2.05
C PRO A 53 -20.64 13.25 -2.75
N ASN A 54 -20.59 14.35 -1.99
CA ASN A 54 -20.81 15.71 -2.50
C ASN A 54 -19.52 16.50 -2.79
N TYR A 55 -18.35 15.86 -2.65
CA TYR A 55 -17.06 16.52 -2.83
C TYR A 55 -16.26 15.87 -3.95
N LYS A 56 -15.47 16.69 -4.64
CA LYS A 56 -14.47 16.19 -5.59
C LYS A 56 -13.20 15.82 -4.84
N ILE A 57 -12.62 14.67 -5.19
CA ILE A 57 -11.35 14.20 -4.63
C ILE A 57 -10.22 14.68 -5.55
N TYR A 58 -9.22 15.36 -4.99
CA TYR A 58 -8.03 15.77 -5.71
C TYR A 58 -6.80 15.15 -5.05
N TYR A 59 -6.15 14.24 -5.76
CA TYR A 59 -4.94 13.59 -5.25
C TYR A 59 -3.76 14.56 -5.22
N ALA A 60 -3.14 14.72 -4.06
CA ALA A 60 -1.95 15.55 -3.90
C ALA A 60 -0.71 14.79 -4.40
N VAL A 61 -0.37 14.95 -5.68
CA VAL A 61 0.76 14.28 -6.36
C VAL A 61 2.09 14.35 -5.58
N LYS A 62 2.31 15.44 -4.83
CA LYS A 62 3.49 15.61 -3.96
C LYS A 62 3.66 14.52 -2.88
N ALA A 63 2.59 13.79 -2.54
CA ALA A 63 2.64 12.70 -1.58
C ALA A 63 3.34 11.46 -2.17
N ASN A 64 3.04 11.13 -3.43
CA ASN A 64 3.71 10.08 -4.20
C ASN A 64 3.43 10.29 -5.71
N PRO A 65 4.42 10.64 -6.54
CA PRO A 65 4.23 10.90 -7.96
C PRO A 65 4.32 9.64 -8.85
N MET A 66 4.25 8.43 -8.27
CA MET A 66 4.31 7.17 -9.01
C MET A 66 3.19 7.08 -10.07
N LEU A 67 3.58 6.75 -11.31
CA LEU A 67 2.69 6.79 -12.47
C LEU A 67 1.51 5.84 -12.31
N GLU A 68 1.75 4.65 -11.77
CA GLU A 68 0.77 3.60 -11.53
C GLU A 68 -0.31 4.06 -10.55
N VAL A 69 0.05 4.83 -9.52
CA VAL A 69 -0.91 5.44 -8.59
C VAL A 69 -1.73 6.52 -9.29
N ILE A 70 -1.10 7.38 -10.08
CA ILE A 70 -1.78 8.46 -10.79
C ILE A 70 -2.78 7.88 -11.81
N MET A 71 -2.35 6.89 -12.60
CA MET A 71 -3.21 6.22 -13.58
C MET A 71 -4.37 5.50 -12.92
N LEU A 72 -4.13 4.77 -11.83
CA LEU A 72 -5.19 4.12 -11.05
C LEU A 72 -6.26 5.12 -10.60
N LEU A 73 -5.84 6.25 -10.02
CA LEU A 73 -6.79 7.25 -9.50
C LEU A 73 -7.52 7.95 -10.65
N ASN A 74 -6.85 8.23 -11.76
CA ASN A 74 -7.46 8.78 -12.97
C ASN A 74 -8.51 7.84 -13.59
N GLU A 75 -8.32 6.53 -13.52
CA GLU A 75 -9.32 5.55 -13.96
C GLU A 75 -10.56 5.48 -13.04
N LEU A 76 -10.39 5.81 -11.76
CA LEU A 76 -11.46 5.72 -10.75
C LEU A 76 -12.34 6.98 -10.68
N GLY A 77 -11.79 8.18 -10.94
CA GLY A 77 -12.58 9.43 -10.97
C GLY A 77 -11.81 10.70 -10.64
#